data_AF-A0A075GHG3-F1
#
_entry.id   AF-A0A075GHG3-F1
#
_cell.length_a   1.000
_cell.length_b   1.000
_cell.length_c   1.000
_cell.angle_alpha   90.00
_cell.angle_beta   90.00
_cell.angle_gamma   90.00
#
_symmetry.space_group_name_H-M   'P 1'
#
loop_
_entity.id
_entity.type
_entity.pdbx_description
1 polymer ?
#
loop_
_entity_poly.entity_id
_entity_poly.type
_entity_poly.pdbx_seq_one_letter_code
_entity_poly.pdbx_strand_id
1 'polypeptide(L)'
;MRNKTIQCIISAALLLTVLMAPLSSAESGDETITVNHVVLVDTPPHPEWEWNYSYQVEVSDLQMDVNYTAVILIKQIGDDEWGGLDWWWDDIESDGDQYDFTFSLQRGCYFINASLFEKEDLNSDAENAAVLAAADLDFVVGTGTCVDGVYSEEVEVTEDNPGPQDGADDDAGDLPGFGLILSITAALGAALIATRRE
;
A
#
# COMPACT_ATOMS: atom_id res chain seq x y z
N MET A 1 30.65 -70.08 -13.00
CA MET A 1 30.96 -68.89 -13.83
C MET A 1 29.65 -68.28 -14.33
N ARG A 2 29.44 -66.98 -14.06
CA ARG A 2 28.52 -66.00 -14.72
C ARG A 2 27.02 -66.39 -14.86
N ASN A 3 26.04 -65.84 -14.13
CA ASN A 3 25.54 -64.46 -13.91
C ASN A 3 24.33 -64.09 -14.81
N LYS A 4 23.38 -63.31 -14.23
CA LYS A 4 22.18 -62.61 -14.77
C LYS A 4 20.86 -63.41 -14.69
N THR A 5 19.97 -63.21 -13.71
CA THR A 5 19.20 -62.00 -13.31
C THR A 5 18.43 -61.40 -14.48
N ILE A 6 17.16 -61.79 -14.62
CA ILE A 6 16.19 -61.12 -15.50
C ILE A 6 15.12 -60.52 -14.58
N GLN A 7 15.24 -59.20 -14.42
CA GLN A 7 14.24 -58.30 -13.87
C GLN A 7 12.97 -58.35 -14.73
N CYS A 8 11.85 -58.80 -14.16
CA CYS A 8 10.53 -58.40 -14.64
C CYS A 8 10.07 -57.22 -13.79
N ILE A 9 10.50 -56.02 -14.18
CA ILE A 9 9.91 -54.77 -13.70
C ILE A 9 8.54 -54.67 -14.35
N ILE A 10 7.50 -54.94 -13.57
CA ILE A 10 6.12 -54.63 -13.93
C ILE A 10 5.98 -53.11 -13.80
N SER A 11 6.16 -52.42 -14.92
CA SER A 11 5.85 -51.00 -15.03
C SER A 11 4.35 -50.81 -14.91
N ALA A 12 3.88 -50.45 -13.71
CA ALA A 12 2.55 -49.92 -13.50
C ALA A 12 2.48 -48.53 -14.16
N ALA A 13 1.88 -48.45 -15.34
CA ALA A 13 1.49 -47.18 -15.93
C ALA A 13 0.31 -46.63 -15.11
N LEU A 14 0.62 -45.81 -14.11
CA LEU A 14 -0.35 -45.01 -13.39
C LEU A 14 -0.76 -43.86 -14.33
N LEU A 15 -1.86 -44.06 -15.06
CA LEU A 15 -2.55 -43.01 -15.80
C LEU A 15 -3.14 -42.05 -14.77
N LEU A 16 -2.36 -41.03 -14.42
CA LEU A 16 -2.82 -39.86 -13.67
C LEU A 16 -3.78 -39.12 -14.61
N THR A 17 -5.08 -39.40 -14.46
CA THR A 17 -6.14 -38.59 -15.07
C THR A 17 -6.09 -37.24 -14.38
N VAL A 18 -5.49 -36.26 -15.05
CA VAL A 18 -5.65 -34.85 -14.70
C VAL A 18 -7.14 -34.57 -14.83
N LEU A 19 -7.85 -34.50 -13.69
CA LEU A 19 -9.11 -33.77 -13.63
C LEU A 19 -8.77 -32.33 -14.03
N MET A 20 -9.01 -32.00 -15.30
CA MET A 20 -9.28 -30.64 -15.69
C MET A 20 -10.58 -30.26 -14.98
N ALA A 21 -10.48 -29.80 -13.74
CA ALA A 21 -11.53 -28.95 -13.20
C ALA A 21 -11.68 -27.80 -14.22
N PRO A 22 -12.90 -27.42 -14.62
CA PRO A 22 -13.04 -26.13 -15.26
C PRO A 22 -12.49 -25.13 -14.25
N LEU A 23 -11.40 -24.43 -14.60
CA LEU A 23 -11.24 -23.10 -14.06
C LEU A 23 -12.50 -22.38 -14.53
N SER A 24 -13.45 -22.25 -13.62
CA SER A 24 -14.40 -21.14 -13.66
C SER A 24 -13.52 -19.90 -13.74
N SER A 25 -13.22 -19.44 -14.95
CA SER A 25 -12.95 -18.02 -15.12
C SER A 25 -14.20 -17.37 -14.55
N ALA A 26 -14.10 -16.82 -13.35
CA ALA A 26 -15.01 -15.76 -12.95
C ALA A 26 -15.09 -14.85 -14.17
N GLU A 27 -16.29 -14.69 -14.71
CA GLU A 27 -16.55 -13.67 -15.69
C GLU A 27 -16.22 -12.38 -14.96
N SER A 28 -15.00 -11.89 -15.15
CA SER A 28 -14.53 -10.64 -14.56
C SER A 28 -15.44 -9.60 -15.17
N GLY A 29 -16.46 -9.20 -14.42
CA GLY A 29 -17.28 -8.07 -14.80
C GLY A 29 -16.43 -6.81 -14.74
N ASP A 30 -17.02 -5.72 -15.19
CA ASP A 30 -16.39 -4.41 -15.20
C ASP A 30 -16.44 -3.76 -13.81
N GLU A 31 -16.76 -4.51 -12.73
CA GLU A 31 -16.90 -3.95 -11.38
C GLU A 31 -15.63 -3.25 -10.92
N THR A 32 -15.82 -2.16 -10.19
CA THR A 32 -14.73 -1.37 -9.63
C THR A 32 -14.99 -1.04 -8.17
N ILE A 33 -13.88 -0.89 -7.44
CA ILE A 33 -13.86 -0.29 -6.10
C ILE A 33 -12.75 0.75 -6.08
N THR A 34 -12.97 1.85 -5.40
CA THR A 34 -12.02 2.96 -5.29
C THR A 34 -11.91 3.41 -3.86
N VAL A 35 -10.70 3.82 -3.46
CA VAL A 35 -10.48 4.59 -2.23
C VAL A 35 -10.38 6.05 -2.65
N ASN A 36 -11.44 6.82 -2.44
CA ASN A 36 -11.53 8.18 -2.97
C ASN A 36 -10.60 9.14 -2.22
N HIS A 37 -10.55 9.05 -0.89
CA HIS A 37 -9.66 9.85 -0.06
C HIS A 37 -9.50 9.29 1.34
N VAL A 38 -8.42 9.72 2.01
CA VAL A 38 -8.21 9.60 3.46
C VAL A 38 -7.92 11.01 3.98
N VAL A 39 -8.75 11.50 4.91
CA VAL A 39 -8.72 12.88 5.39
C VAL A 39 -8.58 12.93 6.91
N LEU A 40 -7.82 13.92 7.38
CA LEU A 40 -7.67 14.21 8.80
C LEU A 40 -9.00 14.75 9.35
N VAL A 41 -9.50 14.12 10.41
CA VAL A 41 -10.73 14.54 11.11
C VAL A 41 -10.38 15.53 12.21
N ASP A 42 -9.45 15.15 13.09
CA ASP A 42 -8.96 16.03 14.15
C ASP A 42 -7.50 15.74 14.50
N THR A 43 -6.81 16.82 14.86
CA THR A 43 -5.42 16.77 15.36
C THR A 43 -5.44 16.55 16.87
N PRO A 44 -4.76 15.51 17.39
CA PRO A 44 -4.70 15.29 18.82
C PRO A 44 -3.95 16.42 19.53
N PRO A 45 -4.23 16.71 20.81
CA PRO A 45 -3.52 17.72 21.59
C PRO A 45 -2.02 17.45 21.77
N HIS A 46 -1.61 16.18 21.65
CA HIS A 46 -0.24 15.74 21.80
C HIS A 46 0.16 14.83 20.63
N PRO A 47 1.35 15.02 20.03
CA PRO A 47 1.75 14.32 18.81
C PRO A 47 1.93 12.80 19.01
N GLU A 48 2.21 12.35 20.21
CA GLU A 48 2.34 10.93 20.55
C GLU A 48 1.01 10.18 20.69
N TRP A 49 -0.12 10.88 20.61
CA TRP A 49 -1.44 10.25 20.67
C TRP A 49 -1.90 9.79 19.28
N GLU A 50 -2.96 8.99 19.27
CA GLU A 50 -3.61 8.58 18.04
C GLU A 50 -4.27 9.77 17.34
N TRP A 51 -4.17 9.79 16.02
CA TRP A 51 -4.75 10.79 15.15
C TRP A 51 -6.00 10.23 14.48
N ASN A 52 -7.07 11.01 14.45
CA ASN A 52 -8.34 10.59 13.86
C ASN A 52 -8.38 10.95 12.38
N TYR A 53 -8.62 9.95 11.55
CA TYR A 53 -8.78 10.07 10.11
C TYR A 53 -10.09 9.42 9.69
N SER A 54 -10.62 9.82 8.53
CA SER A 54 -11.72 9.16 7.86
C SER A 54 -11.30 8.80 6.45
N TYR A 55 -11.66 7.60 6.01
CA TYR A 55 -11.58 7.24 4.59
C TYR A 55 -12.98 7.21 4.00
N GLN A 56 -13.04 7.36 2.68
CA GLN A 56 -14.22 7.05 1.88
C GLN A 56 -13.84 6.06 0.78
N VAL A 57 -14.62 4.99 0.67
CA VAL A 57 -14.58 4.05 -0.46
C VAL A 57 -15.87 4.12 -1.27
N GLU A 58 -15.78 3.82 -2.56
CA GLU A 58 -16.92 3.82 -3.49
C GLU A 58 -16.81 2.63 -4.44
N VAL A 59 -17.96 2.02 -4.74
CA VAL A 59 -18.09 0.94 -5.72
C VAL A 59 -18.80 1.43 -6.98
N SER A 60 -18.44 0.89 -8.15
CA SER A 60 -19.09 1.24 -9.41
C SER A 60 -19.09 0.07 -10.40
N ASP A 61 -19.92 0.18 -11.43
CA ASP A 61 -20.16 -0.81 -12.47
C ASP A 61 -20.62 -2.18 -11.92
N LEU A 62 -21.40 -2.17 -10.82
CA LEU A 62 -21.92 -3.40 -10.19
C LEU A 62 -22.92 -4.14 -11.09
N GLN A 63 -22.82 -5.48 -11.12
CA GLN A 63 -23.80 -6.31 -11.82
C GLN A 63 -25.13 -6.35 -11.07
N MET A 64 -26.23 -6.38 -11.84
CA MET A 64 -27.57 -6.57 -11.25
C MET A 64 -27.71 -7.97 -10.67
N ASP A 65 -28.49 -8.10 -9.59
CA ASP A 65 -28.81 -9.37 -8.92
C ASP A 65 -27.61 -10.11 -8.31
N VAL A 66 -26.45 -9.45 -8.14
CA VAL A 66 -25.28 -9.95 -7.41
C VAL A 66 -25.19 -9.23 -6.07
N ASN A 67 -24.90 -9.96 -4.99
CA ASN A 67 -24.66 -9.38 -3.67
C ASN A 67 -23.16 -9.24 -3.44
N TYR A 68 -22.72 -8.04 -3.08
CA TYR A 68 -21.30 -7.74 -2.87
C TYR A 68 -20.97 -7.53 -1.39
N THR A 69 -19.72 -7.80 -1.05
CA THR A 69 -19.08 -7.40 0.21
C THR A 69 -17.71 -6.83 -0.14
N ALA A 70 -17.33 -5.73 0.51
CA ALA A 70 -15.95 -5.25 0.46
C ALA A 70 -15.24 -5.46 1.79
N VAL A 71 -13.97 -5.83 1.72
CA VAL A 71 -13.06 -5.89 2.88
C VAL A 71 -12.07 -4.75 2.75
N ILE A 72 -12.04 -3.88 3.76
CA ILE A 72 -11.16 -2.71 3.83
C ILE A 72 -10.11 -2.97 4.90
N LEU A 73 -8.85 -2.97 4.49
CA LEU A 73 -7.70 -3.26 5.33
C LEU A 73 -6.79 -2.03 5.40
N ILE A 74 -6.46 -1.60 6.61
CA ILE A 74 -5.44 -0.57 6.85
C ILE A 74 -4.23 -1.22 7.52
N LYS A 75 -3.04 -1.04 6.94
CA LYS A 75 -1.79 -1.59 7.47
C LYS A 75 -0.68 -0.55 7.48
N GLN A 76 0.19 -0.65 8.48
CA GLN A 76 1.42 0.12 8.52
C GLN A 76 2.38 -0.42 7.47
N ILE A 77 2.99 0.47 6.69
CA ILE A 77 3.99 0.08 5.69
C ILE A 77 5.27 -0.37 6.41
N GLY A 78 5.80 -1.52 6.00
CA GLY A 78 7.01 -2.08 6.59
C GLY A 78 6.79 -2.93 7.85
N ASP A 79 5.54 -3.03 8.32
CA ASP A 79 5.14 -4.01 9.34
C ASP A 79 4.56 -5.25 8.65
N ASP A 80 5.22 -6.40 8.83
CA ASP A 80 4.78 -7.69 8.32
C ASP A 80 3.95 -8.49 9.35
N GLU A 81 3.81 -7.98 10.57
CA GLU A 81 2.92 -8.55 11.57
C GLU A 81 1.46 -8.30 11.14
N TRP A 82 0.60 -9.31 11.29
CA TRP A 82 -0.84 -9.23 10.96
C TRP A 82 -1.59 -8.36 12.00
N GLY A 83 -1.18 -7.09 12.14
CA GLY A 83 -1.69 -6.11 13.10
C GLY A 83 -2.48 -4.95 12.49
N GLY A 84 -2.89 -5.08 11.22
CA GLY A 84 -3.73 -4.09 10.55
C GLY A 84 -5.17 -4.06 11.10
N LEU A 85 -5.89 -3.01 10.77
CA LEU A 85 -7.31 -2.90 11.07
C LEU A 85 -8.12 -3.35 9.84
N ASP A 86 -9.02 -4.33 10.01
CA ASP A 86 -9.90 -4.84 8.96
C ASP A 86 -11.38 -4.55 9.25
N TRP A 87 -12.09 -4.03 8.24
CA TRP A 87 -13.52 -3.77 8.30
C TRP A 87 -14.24 -4.38 7.12
N TRP A 88 -15.42 -4.92 7.42
CA TRP A 88 -16.32 -5.50 6.45
C TRP A 88 -17.41 -4.51 6.11
N TRP A 89 -17.56 -4.21 4.83
CA TRP A 89 -18.66 -3.47 4.28
C TRP A 89 -19.61 -4.45 3.59
N ASP A 90 -20.63 -4.88 4.34
CA ASP A 90 -21.52 -6.00 3.99
C ASP A 90 -22.90 -5.56 3.45
N ASP A 91 -23.19 -4.27 3.46
CA ASP A 91 -24.46 -3.65 3.09
C ASP A 91 -24.34 -2.78 1.83
N ILE A 92 -23.54 -3.24 0.85
CA ILE A 92 -23.53 -2.68 -0.50
C ILE A 92 -24.84 -3.07 -1.19
N GLU A 93 -25.68 -2.09 -1.48
CA GLU A 93 -27.01 -2.29 -2.07
C GLU A 93 -27.05 -1.88 -3.54
N SER A 94 -26.22 -0.91 -3.94
CA SER A 94 -26.31 -0.31 -5.27
C SER A 94 -25.00 0.24 -5.84
N ASP A 95 -25.03 0.47 -7.15
CA ASP A 95 -23.95 1.12 -7.90
C ASP A 95 -23.74 2.57 -7.43
N GLY A 96 -22.49 2.96 -7.20
CA GLY A 96 -22.14 4.28 -6.65
C GLY A 96 -22.36 4.41 -5.14
N ASP A 97 -22.64 3.30 -4.44
CA ASP A 97 -22.66 3.31 -2.98
C ASP A 97 -21.30 3.74 -2.44
N GLN A 98 -21.34 4.45 -1.32
CA GLN A 98 -20.15 4.98 -0.64
C GLN A 98 -20.16 4.55 0.83
N TYR A 99 -18.97 4.28 1.36
CA TYR A 99 -18.77 3.96 2.76
C TYR A 99 -17.68 4.83 3.37
N ASP A 100 -18.07 5.56 4.40
CA ASP A 100 -17.20 6.42 5.20
C ASP A 100 -16.95 5.79 6.56
N PHE A 101 -15.69 5.68 6.96
CA PHE A 101 -15.34 5.17 8.28
C PHE A 101 -14.23 5.99 8.93
N THR A 102 -14.44 6.34 10.20
CA THR A 102 -13.46 7.06 11.02
C THR A 102 -12.68 6.10 11.91
N PHE A 103 -11.36 6.24 11.90
CA PHE A 103 -10.43 5.40 12.61
C PHE A 103 -9.33 6.25 13.27
N SER A 104 -8.64 5.66 14.24
CA SER A 104 -7.56 6.31 14.99
C SER A 104 -6.28 5.49 14.82
N LEU A 105 -5.17 6.14 14.47
CA LEU A 105 -3.87 5.49 14.31
C LEU A 105 -2.75 6.32 14.92
N GLN A 106 -1.68 5.65 15.30
CA GLN A 106 -0.41 6.33 15.63
C GLN A 106 0.19 6.94 14.36
N ARG A 107 1.10 7.91 14.55
CA ARG A 107 1.81 8.52 13.42
C ARG A 107 2.65 7.50 12.68
N GLY A 108 2.65 7.56 11.36
CA GLY A 108 3.33 6.57 10.54
C GLY A 108 2.94 6.60 9.06
N CYS A 109 3.54 5.68 8.33
CA CYS A 109 3.25 5.41 6.93
C CYS A 109 2.28 4.23 6.85
N TYR A 110 1.15 4.43 6.18
CA TYR A 110 0.12 3.42 6.08
C TYR A 110 -0.33 3.28 4.63
N PHE A 111 -0.91 2.12 4.32
CA PHE A 111 -1.71 1.97 3.13
C PHE A 111 -3.08 1.42 3.52
N ILE A 112 -4.09 1.81 2.74
CA ILE A 112 -5.42 1.23 2.79
C ILE A 112 -5.62 0.40 1.52
N ASN A 113 -6.09 -0.82 1.66
CA ASN A 113 -6.49 -1.69 0.56
C ASN A 113 -7.96 -2.04 0.71
N ALA A 114 -8.74 -1.79 -0.33
CA ALA A 114 -10.13 -2.18 -0.42
C ALA A 114 -10.25 -3.28 -1.48
N SER A 115 -10.82 -4.43 -1.10
CA SER A 115 -11.03 -5.57 -1.99
C SER A 115 -12.52 -5.90 -2.05
N LEU A 116 -13.08 -6.00 -3.27
CA LEU A 116 -14.48 -6.29 -3.54
C LEU A 116 -14.65 -7.78 -3.88
N PHE A 117 -15.67 -8.40 -3.30
CA PHE A 117 -15.99 -9.80 -3.49
C PHE A 117 -17.48 -9.99 -3.75
N GLU A 118 -17.83 -11.10 -4.40
CA GLU A 118 -19.17 -11.64 -4.28
C GLU A 118 -19.38 -12.17 -2.86
N LYS A 119 -20.47 -11.75 -2.22
CA LYS A 119 -20.77 -12.03 -0.82
C LYS A 119 -20.90 -13.52 -0.53
N GLU A 120 -21.53 -14.27 -1.44
CA GLU A 120 -21.71 -15.72 -1.25
C GLU A 120 -20.38 -16.48 -1.34
N ASP A 121 -19.53 -16.11 -2.30
CA ASP A 121 -18.21 -16.71 -2.49
C ASP A 121 -17.33 -16.48 -1.25
N LEU A 122 -17.22 -15.22 -0.81
CA LEU A 122 -16.45 -14.83 0.38
C LEU A 122 -16.92 -15.53 1.66
N ASN A 123 -18.23 -15.64 1.88
CA ASN A 123 -18.77 -16.31 3.07
C ASN A 123 -18.61 -17.84 3.03
N SER A 124 -18.49 -18.43 1.84
CA SER A 124 -18.34 -19.87 1.68
C SER A 124 -16.90 -20.33 1.87
N ASP A 125 -15.93 -19.56 1.36
CA ASP A 125 -14.51 -19.87 1.41
C ASP A 125 -13.67 -18.59 1.31
N ALA A 126 -13.50 -17.88 2.42
CA ALA A 126 -12.79 -16.60 2.46
C ALA A 126 -11.31 -16.70 2.02
N GLU A 127 -10.69 -17.88 2.11
CA GLU A 127 -9.29 -18.08 1.68
C GLU A 127 -9.16 -18.18 0.15
N ASN A 128 -10.21 -18.65 -0.53
CA ASN A 128 -10.20 -18.91 -1.97
C ASN A 128 -11.16 -18.02 -2.77
N ALA A 129 -11.91 -17.14 -2.11
CA ALA A 129 -12.85 -16.23 -2.76
C ALA A 129 -12.16 -15.34 -3.79
N ALA A 130 -12.81 -15.15 -4.94
CA ALA A 130 -12.29 -14.36 -6.03
C ALA A 130 -12.39 -12.86 -5.71
N VAL A 131 -11.26 -12.17 -5.73
CA VAL A 131 -11.24 -10.69 -5.71
C VAL A 131 -11.73 -10.20 -7.07
N LEU A 132 -12.89 -9.52 -7.08
CA LEU A 132 -13.50 -8.97 -8.29
C LEU A 132 -12.83 -7.66 -8.70
N ALA A 133 -12.59 -6.79 -7.72
CA ALA A 133 -11.89 -5.52 -7.88
C ALA A 133 -11.08 -5.19 -6.63
N ALA A 134 -10.02 -4.40 -6.78
CA ALA A 134 -9.25 -3.90 -5.66
C ALA A 134 -8.72 -2.50 -5.92
N ALA A 135 -8.59 -1.72 -4.85
CA ALA A 135 -7.91 -0.43 -4.85
C ALA A 135 -7.00 -0.30 -3.64
N ASP A 136 -5.90 0.41 -3.83
CA ASP A 136 -4.95 0.75 -2.78
C ASP A 136 -4.63 2.25 -2.78
N LEU A 137 -4.35 2.78 -1.60
CA LEU A 137 -3.92 4.16 -1.42
C LEU A 137 -2.93 4.25 -0.26
N ASP A 138 -1.74 4.76 -0.53
CA ASP A 138 -0.77 5.12 0.50
C ASP A 138 -1.16 6.46 1.15
N PHE A 139 -1.03 6.55 2.47
CA PHE A 139 -1.28 7.78 3.21
C PHE A 139 -0.38 7.92 4.44
N VAL A 140 -0.27 9.16 4.91
CA VAL A 140 0.54 9.52 6.08
C VAL A 140 -0.37 9.91 7.23
N VAL A 141 -0.14 9.32 8.39
CA VAL A 141 -0.80 9.71 9.64
C VAL A 141 0.14 10.63 10.42
N GLY A 142 -0.34 11.83 10.74
CA GLY A 142 0.45 12.89 11.37
C GLY A 142 1.01 13.90 10.38
N THR A 143 1.97 14.69 10.84
CA THR A 143 2.54 15.83 10.09
C THR A 143 3.88 15.52 9.41
N GLY A 144 4.40 14.31 9.58
CA GLY A 144 5.64 13.87 8.96
C GLY A 144 5.49 13.57 7.46
N THR A 145 6.51 12.91 6.93
CA THR A 145 6.55 12.43 5.54
C THR A 145 6.98 10.98 5.48
N CYS A 146 6.60 10.31 4.39
CA CYS A 146 6.95 8.92 4.13
C CYS A 146 7.83 8.82 2.89
N VAL A 147 9.01 8.20 3.05
CA VAL A 147 9.92 7.90 1.96
C VAL A 147 10.27 6.41 2.07
N ASP A 148 9.95 5.64 1.03
CA ASP A 148 10.16 4.18 0.99
C ASP A 148 9.60 3.44 2.23
N GLY A 149 8.43 3.87 2.72
CA GLY A 149 7.78 3.30 3.90
C GLY A 149 8.35 3.74 5.25
N VAL A 150 9.38 4.59 5.27
CA VAL A 150 9.97 5.12 6.50
C VAL A 150 9.36 6.47 6.84
N TYR A 151 8.73 6.55 8.02
CA TYR A 151 8.16 7.78 8.54
C TYR A 151 9.25 8.69 9.12
N SER A 152 9.27 9.95 8.70
CA SER A 152 10.15 10.98 9.24
C SER A 152 9.31 12.14 9.77
N GLU A 153 9.53 12.52 11.03
CA GLU A 153 8.89 13.69 11.62
C GLU A 153 9.36 14.97 10.95
N GLU A 154 8.46 15.93 10.81
CA GLU A 154 8.87 17.30 10.52
C GLU A 154 9.64 17.84 11.73
N VAL A 155 10.80 18.45 11.46
CA VAL A 155 11.55 19.16 12.51
C VAL A 155 10.93 20.53 12.63
N GLU A 156 10.24 20.80 13.73
CA GLU A 156 9.86 22.16 14.08
C GLU A 156 11.14 22.99 14.23
N VAL A 157 11.39 23.88 13.27
CA VAL A 157 12.42 24.90 13.40
C VAL A 157 11.90 25.90 14.43
N THR A 158 12.24 25.67 15.69
CA THR A 158 12.03 26.65 16.75
C THR A 158 12.98 27.81 16.47
N GLU A 159 12.47 28.90 15.89
CA GLU A 159 13.18 30.18 15.78
C GLU A 159 13.29 30.88 17.16
N ASP A 160 13.72 30.16 18.20
CA ASP A 160 13.90 30.73 19.53
C ASP A 160 15.25 30.31 20.11
N ASN A 161 16.29 31.01 19.64
CA ASN A 161 17.36 31.51 20.48
C ASN A 161 18.13 32.65 19.78
N PRO A 162 17.84 33.93 20.06
CA PRO A 162 18.82 34.98 19.84
C PRO A 162 19.92 34.78 20.90
N GLY A 163 21.01 34.14 20.51
CA GLY A 163 22.18 33.98 21.38
C GLY A 163 22.67 35.35 21.88
N PRO A 164 23.21 35.44 23.12
CA PRO A 164 23.49 36.71 23.77
C PRO A 164 24.45 37.59 22.96
N GLN A 165 24.04 38.85 22.75
CA GLN A 165 24.97 39.93 22.46
C GLN A 165 25.82 40.18 23.71
N ASP A 166 27.08 39.77 23.68
CA ASP A 166 28.14 40.39 24.48
C ASP A 166 29.36 40.55 23.60
N GLY A 167 29.66 41.81 23.29
CA GLY A 167 30.77 42.22 22.44
C GLY A 167 32.12 42.20 23.16
N ALA A 168 33.16 41.96 22.37
CA ALA A 168 34.44 42.62 22.48
C ALA A 168 35.14 42.52 21.13
N ASP A 169 35.38 43.69 20.54
CA ASP A 169 36.05 43.92 19.27
C ASP A 169 37.47 43.32 19.23
N ASP A 170 37.85 42.74 18.09
CA ASP A 170 39.13 43.04 17.46
C ASP A 170 39.03 42.75 15.95
N ASP A 171 39.33 43.79 15.18
CA ASP A 171 39.23 43.93 13.72
C ASP A 171 39.95 42.83 12.92
N ALA A 172 39.24 42.26 11.94
CA ALA A 172 39.55 42.42 10.50
C ALA A 172 38.77 41.42 9.64
N GLY A 173 37.84 41.92 8.81
CA GLY A 173 37.30 41.13 7.69
C GLY A 173 35.85 41.44 7.35
N ASP A 174 35.63 42.61 6.79
CA ASP A 174 34.42 43.01 6.05
C ASP A 174 34.02 41.95 5.00
N LEU A 175 32.76 41.47 5.06
CA LEU A 175 31.92 41.12 3.90
C LEU A 175 30.49 40.73 4.36
N PRO A 176 29.47 41.59 4.10
CA PRO A 176 28.07 41.26 4.32
C PRO A 176 27.47 40.58 3.09
N GLY A 177 26.63 39.56 3.33
CA GLY A 177 25.67 39.04 2.35
C GLY A 177 26.19 37.96 1.40
N PHE A 178 25.23 37.32 0.73
CA PHE A 178 25.31 36.24 -0.28
C PHE A 178 24.97 34.84 0.26
N GLY A 179 23.72 34.46 -0.03
CA GLY A 179 23.15 33.15 0.17
C GLY A 179 23.92 32.05 -0.56
N LEU A 180 24.11 30.95 0.14
CA LEU A 180 24.64 29.71 -0.42
C LEU A 180 23.56 29.06 -1.28
N ILE A 181 23.60 29.31 -2.58
CA ILE A 181 22.88 28.53 -3.58
C ILE A 181 23.53 27.14 -3.63
N LEU A 182 22.85 26.14 -3.06
CA LEU A 182 23.21 24.72 -3.21
C LEU A 182 22.98 24.31 -4.68
N SER A 183 24.03 24.39 -5.49
CA SER A 183 24.01 23.96 -6.89
C SER A 183 24.04 22.42 -6.94
N ILE A 184 22.89 21.79 -7.15
CA ILE A 184 22.77 20.35 -7.41
C ILE A 184 23.37 20.06 -8.79
N THR A 185 24.44 19.28 -8.83
CA THR A 185 25.01 18.79 -10.10
C THR A 185 24.39 17.43 -10.40
N ALA A 186 23.45 17.37 -11.35
CA ALA A 186 22.92 16.11 -11.87
C ALA A 186 23.85 15.58 -12.97
N ALA A 187 24.47 14.42 -12.75
CA ALA A 187 25.26 13.74 -13.77
C ALA A 187 24.35 12.81 -14.61
N LEU A 188 24.10 13.19 -15.86
CA LEU A 188 23.40 12.38 -16.85
C LEU A 188 24.38 11.38 -17.48
N GLY A 189 24.21 10.08 -17.22
CA GLY A 189 24.98 9.01 -17.86
C GLY A 189 24.14 8.31 -18.93
N ALA A 190 24.34 8.64 -20.21
CA ALA A 190 23.80 7.88 -21.34
C ALA A 190 24.88 6.95 -21.92
N ALA A 191 24.64 5.64 -21.87
CA ALA A 191 25.45 4.65 -22.59
C ALA A 191 24.63 4.10 -23.77
N LEU A 192 24.95 4.56 -24.99
CA LEU A 192 24.49 3.95 -26.23
C LEU A 192 25.51 2.90 -26.67
N ILE A 193 25.17 1.62 -26.56
CA ILE A 193 25.88 0.55 -27.28
C ILE A 193 25.13 0.30 -28.58
N ALA A 194 25.63 0.91 -29.65
CA ALA A 194 25.22 0.62 -31.02
C ALA A 194 25.79 -0.73 -31.44
N THR A 195 24.91 -1.63 -31.85
CA THR A 195 25.23 -2.90 -32.51
C THR A 195 25.97 -2.65 -33.82
N ARG A 196 27.08 -3.34 -34.07
CA ARG A 196 27.63 -3.49 -35.43
C ARG A 196 27.77 -4.97 -35.76
N ARG A 197 27.07 -5.34 -36.82
CA ARG A 197 27.07 -6.64 -37.51
C ARG A 197 27.98 -6.53 -38.73
N GLU A 198 28.87 -7.49 -38.90
CA GLU A 198 29.33 -8.01 -40.20
C GLU A 198 29.41 -9.53 -40.08
#